data_AF-A0A2V8J4K2-F1
#
_entry.id   AF-A0A2V8J4K2-F1
#
_cell.length_a   1.000
_cell.length_b   1.000
_cell.length_c   1.000
_cell.angle_alpha   90.00
_cell.angle_beta   90.00
_cell.angle_gamma   90.00
#
_symmetry.space_group_name_H-M   'P 1'
#
loop_
_entity.id
_entity.type
_entity.pdbx_description
1 polymer ?
#
loop_
_entity_poly.entity_id
_entity_poly.type
_entity_poly.pdbx_seq_one_letter_code
_entity_poly.pdbx_strand_id
1 'polypeptide(L)'
;MIIVYGADWCEDTQRSMRHLRRLGVPYRYINIDEDLDALERAKALNSGRRRTPVIDIDGATLVEPTNDTLTTALVERRHLTVEQTQERVVVQNVGDLERALRAGGGIFLVALAGAGPRGLRWPLRLAGAAIALSGFAGWCPAYSITRRSSLDGPGDRPAEASRWRWTVKLMTLVEAVR
;
A
#
# COMPACT_ATOMS: atom_id res chain seq x y z
N MET A 1 14.90 -11.98 -6.37
CA MET A 1 15.22 -11.15 -5.20
C MET A 1 15.09 -9.70 -5.62
N ILE A 2 14.39 -8.90 -4.81
CA ILE A 2 14.19 -7.47 -5.09
C ILE A 2 14.76 -6.66 -3.93
N ILE A 3 15.63 -5.70 -4.24
CA ILE A 3 16.22 -4.80 -3.25
C ILE A 3 15.94 -3.35 -3.67
N VAL A 4 15.36 -2.58 -2.76
CA VAL A 4 15.09 -1.15 -2.92
C VAL A 4 16.09 -0.39 -2.07
N TYR A 5 17.02 0.30 -2.74
CA TYR A 5 17.90 1.28 -2.11
C TYR A 5 17.23 2.65 -2.21
N GLY A 6 16.91 3.25 -1.07
CA GLY A 6 16.18 4.51 -1.05
C GLY A 6 16.34 5.27 0.25
N ALA A 7 15.52 6.29 0.43
CA ALA A 7 15.52 7.12 1.64
C ALA A 7 14.08 7.39 2.10
N ASP A 8 13.87 7.49 3.40
CA ASP A 8 12.52 7.57 3.98
C ASP A 8 11.78 8.86 3.61
N TRP A 9 12.51 9.96 3.45
CA TRP A 9 11.96 11.26 3.07
C TRP A 9 11.65 11.37 1.56
N CYS A 10 12.11 10.42 0.74
CA CYS A 10 11.97 10.49 -0.70
C CYS A 10 10.61 9.95 -1.16
N GLU A 11 9.76 10.81 -1.74
CA GLU A 11 8.43 10.42 -2.19
C GLU A 11 8.45 9.35 -3.28
N ASP A 12 9.43 9.36 -4.20
CA ASP A 12 9.57 8.32 -5.22
C ASP A 12 9.91 6.95 -4.59
N THR A 13 10.72 6.94 -3.54
CA THR A 13 11.05 5.71 -2.79
C THR A 13 9.79 5.17 -2.13
N GLN A 14 9.04 6.04 -1.44
CA GLN A 14 7.78 5.67 -0.81
C GLN A 14 6.74 5.19 -1.83
N ARG A 15 6.66 5.84 -3.01
CA ARG A 15 5.79 5.42 -4.12
C ARG A 15 6.14 4.02 -4.60
N SER A 16 7.40 3.76 -4.93
CA SER A 16 7.83 2.45 -5.44
C SER A 16 7.60 1.34 -4.40
N MET A 17 7.86 1.60 -3.12
CA MET A 17 7.57 0.64 -2.05
C MET A 17 6.06 0.41 -1.86
N ARG A 18 5.23 1.46 -1.93
CA ARG A 18 3.76 1.31 -1.92
C ARG A 18 3.29 0.47 -3.10
N HIS A 19 3.88 0.68 -4.28
CA HIS A 19 3.54 -0.07 -5.49
C HIS A 19 3.90 -1.56 -5.37
N LEU A 20 5.10 -1.89 -4.89
CA LEU A 20 5.53 -3.28 -4.65
C LEU A 20 4.64 -3.98 -3.61
N ARG A 21 4.28 -3.28 -2.52
CA ARG A 21 3.31 -3.77 -1.54
C ARG A 21 1.94 -4.03 -2.16
N ARG A 22 1.46 -3.12 -3.02
CA ARG A 22 0.19 -3.30 -3.74
C ARG A 22 0.20 -4.47 -4.71
N LEU A 23 1.33 -4.72 -5.35
CA LEU A 23 1.49 -5.89 -6.21
C LEU A 23 1.74 -7.18 -5.41
N GLY A 24 1.88 -7.08 -4.08
CA GLY A 24 2.17 -8.21 -3.23
C GLY A 24 3.47 -8.92 -3.57
N VAL A 25 4.46 -8.14 -4.00
CA VAL A 25 5.78 -8.64 -4.34
C VAL A 25 6.70 -8.45 -3.15
N PRO A 26 7.35 -9.51 -2.64
CA PRO A 26 8.32 -9.37 -1.56
C PRO A 26 9.56 -8.61 -2.01
N TYR A 27 10.03 -7.68 -1.19
CA TYR A 27 11.24 -6.91 -1.43
C TYR A 27 11.98 -6.64 -0.11
N ARG A 28 13.27 -6.39 -0.21
CA ARG A 28 14.11 -5.86 0.86
C ARG A 28 14.30 -4.36 0.66
N TYR A 29 14.03 -3.57 1.69
CA TYR A 29 14.36 -2.14 1.70
C TYR A 29 15.65 -1.90 2.48
N ILE A 30 16.50 -1.01 1.99
CA ILE A 30 17.71 -0.55 2.67
C ILE A 30 17.75 0.99 2.56
N ASN A 31 17.79 1.66 3.72
CA ASN A 31 17.89 3.11 3.79
C ASN A 31 19.35 3.54 3.60
N ILE A 32 19.62 4.29 2.54
CA ILE A 32 20.98 4.74 2.19
C ILE A 32 21.49 5.90 3.06
N ASP A 33 20.63 6.53 3.87
CA ASP A 33 21.06 7.53 4.85
C ASP A 33 21.63 6.89 6.11
N GLU A 34 21.27 5.64 6.39
CA GLU A 34 21.69 4.90 7.58
C GLU A 34 22.80 3.87 7.28
N ASP A 35 22.96 3.48 6.02
CA ASP A 35 23.90 2.46 5.56
C ASP A 35 24.79 3.01 4.43
N LEU A 36 26.07 3.29 4.75
CA LEU A 36 27.05 3.81 3.81
C LEU A 36 27.42 2.81 2.71
N ASP A 37 27.43 1.51 3.02
CA ASP A 37 27.73 0.47 2.03
C ASP A 37 26.58 0.38 1.02
N ALA A 38 25.34 0.52 1.49
CA ALA A 38 24.15 0.60 0.65
C ALA A 38 24.15 1.85 -0.24
N LEU A 39 24.59 3.00 0.27
CA LEU A 39 24.77 4.22 -0.52
C LEU A 39 25.78 4.02 -1.66
N GLU A 40 26.95 3.46 -1.37
CA GLU A 40 27.96 3.21 -2.40
C GLU A 40 27.51 2.17 -3.42
N ARG A 41 26.80 1.11 -2.98
CA ARG A 41 26.14 0.17 -3.88
C ARG A 41 25.14 0.87 -4.80
N ALA A 42 24.25 1.70 -4.25
CA ALA A 42 23.25 2.43 -5.04
C ALA A 42 23.89 3.36 -6.07
N LYS A 43 24.98 4.06 -5.68
CA LYS A 43 25.77 4.89 -6.61
C LYS A 43 26.41 4.04 -7.69
N ALA A 44 27.00 2.91 -7.36
CA ALA A 44 27.63 2.01 -8.34
C ALA A 44 26.62 1.50 -9.38
N LEU A 45 25.40 1.18 -8.96
CA LEU A 45 24.30 0.78 -9.83
C LEU A 45 23.76 1.94 -10.69
N ASN A 46 24.00 3.19 -10.29
CA ASN A 46 23.53 4.40 -10.95
C ASN A 46 24.69 5.29 -11.45
N SER A 47 25.71 4.69 -12.08
CA SER A 47 26.80 5.41 -12.74
C SER A 47 27.48 6.46 -11.84
N GLY A 48 27.65 6.14 -10.56
CA GLY A 48 28.27 6.98 -9.53
C GLY A 48 27.37 8.07 -8.94
N ARG A 49 26.14 8.24 -9.44
CA ARG A 49 25.22 9.31 -8.99
C ARG A 49 24.34 8.83 -7.84
N ARG A 50 24.11 9.72 -6.87
CA ARG A 50 23.12 9.48 -5.82
C ARG A 50 21.73 9.84 -6.34
N ARG A 51 20.93 8.82 -6.66
CA ARG A 51 19.49 8.92 -6.99
C ARG A 51 18.72 7.94 -6.16
N THR A 52 17.44 8.22 -5.90
CA THR A 52 16.58 7.35 -5.10
C THR A 52 15.17 7.37 -5.65
N PRO A 53 14.50 6.21 -5.79
CA PRO A 53 15.02 4.88 -5.44
C PRO A 53 15.90 4.29 -6.55
N VAL A 54 16.87 3.45 -6.17
CA VAL A 54 17.52 2.49 -7.06
C VAL A 54 16.99 1.11 -6.69
N ILE A 55 16.41 0.41 -7.65
CA ILE A 55 15.78 -0.90 -7.43
C ILE A 55 16.56 -1.94 -8.22
N ASP A 56 17.11 -2.92 -7.50
CA ASP A 56 17.75 -4.10 -8.07
C ASP A 56 16.73 -5.26 -8.07
N ILE A 57 16.40 -5.76 -9.26
CA ILE A 57 15.50 -6.89 -9.48
C ILE A 57 16.33 -7.99 -10.13
N ASP A 58 16.72 -9.02 -9.38
CA ASP A 58 17.54 -10.13 -9.89
C ASP A 58 18.79 -9.69 -10.69
N GLY A 59 19.44 -8.60 -10.29
CA GLY A 59 20.62 -8.03 -10.96
C GLY A 59 20.32 -6.97 -12.04
N ALA A 60 19.05 -6.75 -12.41
CA ALA A 60 18.68 -5.63 -13.27
C ALA A 60 18.37 -4.40 -12.43
N THR A 61 18.99 -3.28 -12.81
CA THR A 61 18.84 -2.02 -12.10
C THR A 61 17.82 -1.12 -12.76
N LEU A 62 16.91 -0.59 -11.95
CA LEU A 62 16.03 0.51 -12.29
C LEU A 62 16.36 1.73 -11.43
N VAL A 63 16.50 2.90 -12.03
CA VAL A 63 16.76 4.16 -11.32
C VAL A 63 15.53 5.04 -11.45
N GLU A 64 14.99 5.49 -10.32
CA GLU A 64 13.80 6.33 -10.23
C GLU A 64 12.61 5.83 -11.08
N PRO A 65 12.27 4.51 -11.08
CA PRO A 65 11.26 3.99 -11.99
C PRO A 65 9.86 4.54 -11.69
N THR A 66 9.08 4.70 -12.77
CA THR A 66 7.63 4.84 -12.66
C THR A 66 6.99 3.51 -12.23
N ASN A 67 5.74 3.55 -11.79
CA ASN A 67 5.02 2.33 -11.45
C ASN A 67 4.88 1.39 -12.65
N ASP A 68 4.68 1.93 -13.85
CA ASP A 68 4.55 1.11 -15.07
C ASP A 68 5.88 0.45 -15.43
N THR A 69 6.98 1.21 -15.42
CA THR A 69 8.33 0.65 -15.65
C THR A 69 8.67 -0.43 -14.64
N LEU A 70 8.37 -0.20 -13.35
CA LEU A 70 8.59 -1.18 -12.30
C LEU A 70 7.73 -2.44 -12.52
N THR A 71 6.46 -2.26 -12.89
CA THR A 71 5.54 -3.37 -13.19
C THR A 71 6.01 -4.22 -14.36
N THR A 72 6.40 -3.59 -15.46
CA THR A 72 6.92 -4.27 -16.65
C THR A 72 8.14 -5.10 -16.29
N ALA A 73 9.09 -4.53 -15.54
CA ALA A 73 10.28 -5.26 -15.10
C ALA A 73 9.95 -6.44 -14.20
N LEU A 74 8.94 -6.35 -13.33
CA LEU A 74 8.47 -7.46 -12.50
C LEU A 74 7.88 -8.60 -13.35
N VAL A 75 7.15 -8.27 -14.41
CA VAL A 75 6.56 -9.27 -15.32
C VAL A 75 7.65 -9.94 -16.16
N GLU A 76 8.53 -9.16 -16.78
CA GLU A 76 9.64 -9.67 -17.59
C GLU A 76 10.54 -10.62 -16.80
N ARG A 77 10.74 -10.33 -15.51
CA ARG A 77 11.58 -11.11 -14.60
C ARG A 77 10.80 -12.18 -13.84
N ARG A 78 9.54 -12.42 -14.24
CA ARG A 78 8.68 -13.51 -13.73
C ARG A 78 8.40 -13.44 -12.23
N HIS A 79 8.44 -12.25 -11.64
CA HIS A 79 7.92 -12.02 -10.29
C HIS A 79 6.39 -11.94 -10.26
N LEU A 80 5.77 -11.62 -11.40
CA LEU A 80 4.33 -11.59 -11.61
C LEU A 80 4.00 -12.06 -13.02
N THR A 81 2.80 -12.59 -13.23
CA THR A 81 2.20 -12.68 -14.57
C THR A 81 1.45 -11.40 -14.92
N VAL A 82 1.10 -11.22 -16.19
CA VAL A 82 0.27 -10.10 -16.64
C VAL A 82 -1.09 -10.15 -15.95
N GLU A 83 -1.69 -11.33 -15.85
CA GLU A 83 -2.98 -11.55 -15.19
C GLU A 83 -2.90 -11.24 -13.69
N GLN A 84 -1.85 -11.72 -13.01
CA GLN A 84 -1.62 -11.40 -11.60
C GLN A 84 -1.43 -9.90 -11.37
N THR A 85 -0.77 -9.22 -12.30
CA THR A 85 -0.60 -7.77 -12.23
C THR A 85 -1.94 -7.07 -12.34
N GLN A 86 -2.75 -7.43 -13.33
CA GLN A 86 -4.09 -6.85 -13.54
C GLN A 86 -4.99 -7.12 -12.34
N GLU A 87 -5.06 -8.36 -11.86
CA GLU A 87 -5.85 -8.73 -10.69
C GLU A 87 -5.39 -7.94 -9.46
N ARG A 88 -4.08 -7.86 -9.19
CA ARG A 88 -3.58 -7.21 -7.98
C ARG A 88 -3.63 -5.69 -8.04
N VAL A 89 -3.54 -5.08 -9.21
CA VAL A 89 -3.79 -3.64 -9.37
C VAL A 89 -5.28 -3.32 -9.18
N VAL A 90 -6.18 -4.23 -9.58
CA VAL A 90 -7.64 -4.03 -9.51
C VAL A 90 -8.24 -4.42 -8.15
N VAL A 91 -7.67 -5.40 -7.42
CA VAL A 91 -8.31 -6.06 -6.25
C VAL A 91 -7.76 -5.59 -4.88
N GLN A 92 -6.93 -4.54 -4.80
CA GLN A 92 -6.37 -4.09 -3.51
C GLN A 92 -7.39 -3.34 -2.61
N ASN A 93 -7.60 -3.87 -1.40
CA ASN A 93 -8.42 -3.34 -0.30
C ASN A 93 -7.73 -2.15 0.42
N VAL A 94 -8.34 -1.08 0.92
CA VAL A 94 -9.67 -0.45 0.82
C VAL A 94 -9.76 0.25 -0.53
N GLY A 95 -10.81 0.02 -1.33
CA GLY A 95 -10.95 0.71 -2.61
C GLY A 95 -10.80 2.23 -2.43
N ASP A 96 -10.11 2.91 -3.35
CA ASP A 96 -9.93 4.37 -3.29
C ASP A 96 -11.26 5.10 -3.05
N LEU A 97 -12.36 4.52 -3.57
CA LEU A 97 -13.72 4.93 -3.30
C LEU A 97 -14.12 4.87 -1.81
N GLU A 98 -13.90 3.77 -1.10
CA GLU A 98 -14.27 3.70 0.33
C GLU A 98 -13.42 4.66 1.18
N ARG A 99 -12.14 4.85 0.86
CA ARG A 99 -11.30 5.86 1.54
C ARG A 99 -11.82 7.27 1.28
N ALA A 100 -12.15 7.57 0.03
CA ALA A 100 -12.72 8.85 -0.37
C ALA A 100 -14.08 9.09 0.31
N LEU A 101 -14.92 8.06 0.42
CA LEU A 101 -16.22 8.14 1.09
C LEU A 101 -16.07 8.39 2.60
N ARG A 102 -15.10 7.77 3.28
CA ARG A 102 -14.82 8.04 4.71
C ARG A 102 -14.20 9.42 4.92
N ALA A 103 -13.21 9.80 4.12
CA ALA A 103 -12.61 11.13 4.18
C ALA A 103 -13.68 12.22 3.95
N GLY A 104 -14.42 12.12 2.85
CA GLY A 104 -15.46 13.06 2.47
C GLY A 104 -16.63 13.08 3.44
N GLY A 105 -17.19 11.91 3.78
CA GLY A 105 -18.30 11.80 4.73
C GLY A 105 -17.95 12.30 6.13
N GLY A 106 -16.73 12.05 6.61
CA GLY A 106 -16.23 12.57 7.88
C GLY A 106 -16.10 14.10 7.88
N ILE A 107 -15.49 14.68 6.83
CA ILE A 107 -15.40 16.14 6.64
C ILE A 107 -16.79 16.77 6.59
N PHE A 108 -17.70 16.16 5.82
CA PHE A 108 -19.08 16.62 5.70
C PHE A 108 -19.81 16.62 7.04
N LEU A 109 -19.63 15.58 7.85
CA LEU A 109 -20.20 15.50 9.19
C LEU A 109 -19.64 16.58 10.12
N VAL A 110 -18.34 16.87 10.06
CA VAL A 110 -17.72 17.98 10.83
C VAL A 110 -18.31 19.33 10.42
N ALA A 111 -18.48 19.56 9.12
CA ALA A 111 -19.03 20.80 8.58
C ALA A 111 -20.49 21.01 9.01
N LEU A 112 -21.33 19.97 8.93
CA LEU A 112 -22.74 20.05 9.28
C LEU A 112 -23.02 20.03 10.79
N ALA A 113 -22.07 19.60 11.62
CA ALA A 113 -22.26 19.54 13.08
C ALA A 113 -22.67 20.89 13.70
N GLY A 114 -22.33 22.02 13.07
CA GLY A 114 -22.76 23.36 13.52
C GLY A 114 -24.26 23.63 13.40
N ALA A 115 -24.94 22.98 12.44
CA ALA A 115 -26.38 23.10 12.23
C ALA A 115 -27.21 22.24 13.22
N GLY A 116 -26.56 21.34 13.96
CA GLY A 116 -27.22 20.47 14.94
C GLY A 116 -27.46 21.11 16.31
N PRO A 117 -28.17 20.40 17.20
CA PRO A 117 -28.41 20.81 18.59
C PRO A 117 -27.09 21.08 19.34
N ARG A 118 -27.05 22.13 20.16
CA ARG A 118 -25.81 22.59 20.85
C ARG A 118 -25.06 21.46 21.59
N GLY A 119 -25.79 20.58 22.27
CA GLY A 119 -25.20 19.45 23.01
C GLY A 119 -24.57 18.37 22.12
N LEU A 120 -24.96 18.27 20.85
CA LEU A 120 -24.50 17.23 19.93
C LEU A 120 -23.43 17.73 18.94
N ARG A 121 -23.12 19.03 18.93
CA ARG A 121 -22.14 19.61 17.99
C ARG A 121 -20.74 19.04 18.19
N TRP A 122 -20.24 19.05 19.42
CA TRP A 122 -18.89 18.59 19.75
C TRP A 122 -18.72 17.06 19.50
N PRO A 123 -19.67 16.19 19.91
CA PRO A 123 -19.57 14.76 19.64
C PRO A 123 -19.63 14.44 18.15
N LEU A 124 -20.47 15.13 17.37
CA LEU A 124 -20.53 14.95 15.91
C LEU A 124 -19.24 15.40 15.22
N ARG A 125 -18.63 16.51 15.66
CA ARG A 125 -17.33 16.95 15.15
C ARG A 125 -16.24 15.94 15.43
N LEU A 126 -16.18 15.39 16.65
CA LEU A 126 -15.23 14.33 16.96
C LEU A 126 -15.44 13.07 16.11
N ALA A 127 -16.69 12.61 16.00
CA ALA A 127 -17.01 11.43 15.21
C ALA A 127 -16.65 11.64 13.73
N GLY A 128 -17.01 12.79 13.15
CA GLY A 128 -16.64 13.15 11.78
C GLY A 128 -15.13 13.25 11.58
N ALA A 129 -14.41 13.87 12.52
CA ALA A 129 -12.95 13.96 12.46
C ALA A 129 -12.28 12.58 12.54
N ALA A 130 -12.75 11.70 13.44
CA ALA A 130 -12.24 10.33 13.54
C ALA A 130 -12.48 9.53 12.26
N ILE A 131 -13.68 9.65 11.66
CA ILE A 131 -14.01 9.01 10.38
C ILE A 131 -13.13 9.56 9.25
N ALA A 132 -12.96 10.88 9.17
CA ALA A 132 -12.11 11.50 8.15
C ALA A 132 -10.65 11.06 8.26
N LEU A 133 -10.08 11.12 9.47
CA LEU A 133 -8.72 10.67 9.76
C LEU A 133 -8.54 9.19 9.41
N SER A 134 -9.54 8.34 9.66
CA SER A 134 -9.51 6.93 9.26
C SER A 134 -9.40 6.75 7.74
N GLY A 135 -10.05 7.63 6.96
CA GLY A 135 -10.00 7.62 5.49
C GLY A 135 -8.64 8.04 4.96
N PHE A 136 -8.11 9.16 5.48
CA PHE A 136 -6.78 9.67 5.12
C PHE A 136 -5.65 8.72 5.50
N ALA A 137 -5.63 8.27 6.77
CA ALA A 137 -4.61 7.33 7.25
C ALA A 137 -4.73 5.94 6.60
N GLY A 138 -5.90 5.60 6.04
CA GLY A 138 -6.16 4.27 5.49
C GLY A 138 -6.36 3.19 6.55
N TRP A 139 -6.50 3.60 7.81
CA TRP A 139 -6.68 2.72 8.95
C TRP A 139 -8.13 2.87 9.47
N CYS A 140 -8.90 1.78 9.52
CA CYS A 140 -10.26 1.78 10.05
C CYS A 140 -10.36 0.95 11.34
N PRO A 141 -10.72 1.55 12.49
CA PRO A 141 -10.76 0.86 13.79
C PRO A 141 -11.71 -0.35 13.84
N ALA A 142 -12.84 -0.30 13.12
CA ALA A 142 -13.79 -1.40 13.09
C ALA A 142 -13.18 -2.67 12.44
N TYR A 143 -12.46 -2.49 11.34
CA TYR A 143 -11.72 -3.56 10.68
C TYR A 143 -10.57 -4.08 11.57
N SER A 144 -9.83 -3.19 12.24
CA SER A 144 -8.76 -3.63 13.15
C SER A 144 -9.26 -4.42 14.36
N ILE A 145 -10.38 -4.00 14.98
CA ILE A 145 -10.96 -4.66 16.16
C ILE A 145 -11.55 -6.02 15.78
N THR A 146 -12.24 -6.09 14.64
CA THR A 146 -12.89 -7.34 14.19
C THR A 146 -11.92 -8.32 13.55
N ARG A 147 -10.64 -7.94 13.36
CA ARG A 147 -9.66 -8.67 12.53
C ARG A 147 -10.19 -9.04 11.15
N ARG A 148 -11.24 -8.37 10.69
CA ARG A 148 -11.64 -8.35 9.29
C ARG A 148 -10.86 -7.21 8.73
N SER A 149 -9.86 -7.52 7.95
CA SER A 149 -9.05 -6.55 7.30
C SER A 149 -8.44 -7.28 6.14
N SER A 150 -8.01 -6.55 5.13
CA SER A 150 -6.98 -7.08 4.25
C SER A 150 -5.62 -7.24 4.95
N LEU A 151 -5.52 -6.98 6.26
CA LEU A 151 -4.40 -7.32 7.14
C LEU A 151 -4.28 -8.84 7.17
N ASP A 152 -3.07 -9.32 6.86
CA ASP A 152 -2.68 -10.67 6.39
C ASP A 152 -2.79 -10.89 4.87
N GLY A 153 -3.24 -9.86 4.14
CA GLY A 153 -3.07 -9.70 2.71
C GLY A 153 -1.75 -8.99 2.38
N PRO A 154 -1.32 -9.04 1.11
CA PRO A 154 0.08 -8.87 0.75
C PRO A 154 0.62 -7.43 0.88
N GLY A 155 -0.25 -6.45 1.16
CA GLY A 155 0.14 -5.06 1.43
C GLY A 155 0.78 -4.83 2.80
N ASP A 156 0.44 -5.66 3.79
CA ASP A 156 0.87 -5.45 5.19
C ASP A 156 1.98 -6.41 5.65
N ARG A 157 2.15 -7.57 4.98
CA ARG A 157 3.26 -8.51 5.22
C ARG A 157 3.77 -9.13 3.92
N PRO A 158 4.73 -8.50 3.23
CA PRO A 158 5.28 -9.02 1.97
C PRO A 158 5.88 -10.43 2.11
N ALA A 159 6.39 -10.80 3.29
CA ALA A 159 6.94 -12.12 3.58
C ALA A 159 5.88 -13.25 3.71
N GLU A 160 4.59 -12.92 3.84
CA GLU A 160 3.50 -13.88 4.06
C GLU A 160 2.57 -14.07 2.84
N ALA A 161 2.96 -13.51 1.68
CA ALA A 161 2.17 -13.50 0.43
C ALA A 161 1.88 -14.90 -0.20
N SER A 162 2.27 -16.00 0.45
CA SER A 162 2.19 -17.37 -0.10
C SER A 162 0.93 -18.18 0.27
N ARG A 163 -0.06 -17.62 0.99
CA ARG A 163 -1.28 -18.37 1.39
C ARG A 163 -2.49 -18.12 0.47
N TRP A 164 -2.69 -19.05 -0.47
CA TRP A 164 -3.77 -19.17 -1.48
C TRP A 164 -5.23 -19.38 -0.96
N ARG A 165 -5.67 -18.84 0.20
CA ARG A 165 -6.99 -19.20 0.77
C ARG A 165 -7.96 -18.06 1.13
N TRP A 166 -7.78 -16.86 0.58
CA TRP A 166 -8.66 -15.75 0.93
C TRP A 166 -9.97 -15.69 0.13
N THR A 167 -9.99 -16.18 -1.10
CA THR A 167 -11.20 -16.20 -1.96
C THR A 167 -12.09 -17.44 -1.76
N VAL A 168 -11.52 -18.58 -1.39
CA VAL A 168 -12.28 -19.85 -1.31
C VAL A 168 -13.36 -19.83 -0.21
N LYS A 169 -13.13 -19.10 0.89
CA LYS A 169 -14.04 -19.13 2.05
C LYS A 169 -15.38 -18.42 1.81
N LEU A 170 -15.41 -17.42 0.92
CA LEU A 170 -16.64 -16.67 0.60
C LEU A 170 -17.55 -17.46 -0.34
N MET A 171 -16.99 -18.20 -1.30
CA MET A 171 -17.77 -19.02 -2.23
C MET A 171 -18.35 -20.27 -1.56
N THR A 172 -17.59 -20.94 -0.68
CA THR A 172 -18.10 -22.13 0.05
C THR A 172 -19.24 -21.82 1.01
N LEU A 173 -19.37 -20.58 1.51
CA LEU A 173 -20.45 -20.17 2.39
C LEU A 173 -21.76 -19.89 1.63
N VAL A 174 -21.68 -19.52 0.36
CA VAL A 174 -22.85 -19.32 -0.51
C VAL A 174 -23.38 -20.66 -1.04
N GLU A 175 -22.50 -21.63 -1.27
CA GLU A 175 -22.90 -22.99 -1.66
C GLU A 175 -23.46 -23.81 -0.50
N ALA A 176 -23.03 -23.57 0.75
CA ALA A 176 -23.54 -24.27 1.93
C ALA A 176 -24.94 -23.79 2.41
N VAL A 177 -25.52 -22.78 1.76
CA VAL A 177 -26.84 -22.20 2.08
C VAL A 177 -27.85 -22.45 0.94
N ARG A 178 -27.49 -23.27 -0.06
CA ARG A 178 -28.41 -23.85 -1.05
C ARG A 178 -28.59 -25.33 -0.79
#